data_AF-A0A6N3YU62-F1
#
_entry.id   AF-A0A6N3YU62-F1
#
_cell.length_a   1.000
_cell.length_b   1.000
_cell.length_c   1.000
_cell.angle_alpha   90.00
_cell.angle_beta   90.00
_cell.angle_gamma   90.00
#
_symmetry.space_group_name_H-M   'P 1'
#
loop_
_entity.id
_entity.type
_entity.pdbx_description
1 polymer ?
#
loop_
_entity_poly.entity_id
_entity_poly.type
_entity_poly.pdbx_seq_one_letter_code
_entity_poly.pdbx_strand_id
1 'polypeptide(L)'
;MSQAQEKELQKRKVRLLVLIGLVAVGLVAGTIAAMYRAGMFAKMPSTQLYGNWVELGVPSYAQDSFTISSAGIYTHGRLINTQYEFDGTILRYMHGDTEYVYQVEDEDGEQLLRIKPAHYKSSFRKQ
;
A
#
# COMPACT_ATOMS: atom_id res chain seq x y z
N MET A 1 56.39 -4.96 -12.68
CA MET A 1 56.17 -4.55 -11.27
C MET A 1 56.79 -5.59 -10.37
N SER A 2 57.24 -5.23 -9.16
CA SER A 2 57.73 -6.22 -8.18
C SER A 2 56.56 -6.97 -7.53
N GLN A 3 56.75 -8.24 -7.19
CA GLN A 3 55.77 -9.10 -6.49
C GLN A 3 55.20 -8.45 -5.21
N ALA A 4 56.00 -7.65 -4.50
CA ALA A 4 55.55 -6.90 -3.34
C ALA A 4 54.57 -5.76 -3.69
N GLN A 5 54.79 -5.09 -4.82
CA GLN A 5 53.93 -4.01 -5.31
C GLN A 5 52.57 -4.54 -5.78
N GLU A 6 52.54 -5.70 -6.42
CA GLU A 6 51.29 -6.37 -6.83
C GLU A 6 50.44 -6.77 -5.62
N LYS A 7 51.05 -7.37 -4.58
CA LYS A 7 50.35 -7.73 -3.34
C LYS A 7 49.76 -6.52 -2.62
N GLU A 8 50.50 -5.41 -2.53
CA GLU A 8 49.97 -4.18 -1.92
C GLU A 8 48.85 -3.54 -2.75
N LEU A 9 48.97 -3.54 -4.09
CA LEU A 9 47.90 -3.08 -4.96
C LEU A 9 46.64 -3.92 -4.79
N GLN A 10 46.78 -5.25 -4.69
CA GLN A 10 45.65 -6.16 -4.44
C GLN A 10 44.98 -5.87 -3.10
N LYS A 11 45.74 -5.70 -2.00
CA LYS A 11 45.17 -5.33 -0.69
C LYS A 11 44.42 -4.00 -0.74
N ARG A 12 44.96 -2.98 -1.43
CA ARG A 12 44.30 -1.68 -1.59
C ARG A 12 42.99 -1.81 -2.37
N LYS A 13 42.97 -2.58 -3.45
CA LYS A 13 41.75 -2.89 -4.22
C LYS A 13 40.71 -3.59 -3.35
N VAL A 14 41.11 -4.62 -2.62
CA VAL A 14 40.20 -5.34 -1.70
C VAL A 14 39.66 -4.41 -0.62
N ARG A 15 40.52 -3.61 0.02
CA ARG A 15 40.09 -2.62 1.03
C ARG A 15 39.11 -1.61 0.44
N LEU A 16 39.38 -1.10 -0.77
CA LEU A 16 38.49 -0.17 -1.46
C LEU A 16 37.13 -0.82 -1.77
N LEU A 17 37.12 -2.06 -2.26
CA LEU A 17 35.89 -2.81 -2.53
C LEU A 17 35.07 -3.04 -1.27
N VAL A 18 35.72 -3.37 -0.14
CA VAL A 18 35.04 -3.52 1.16
C VAL A 18 34.42 -2.19 1.60
N LEU A 19 35.15 -1.08 1.48
CA LEU A 19 34.62 0.25 1.85
C LEU A 19 33.43 0.65 0.98
N ILE A 20 33.50 0.43 -0.34
CA ILE A 20 32.39 0.69 -1.26
C ILE A 20 31.18 -0.17 -0.90
N GLY A 21 31.40 -1.46 -0.61
CA GLY A 21 30.33 -2.36 -0.18
C GLY A 21 29.64 -1.88 1.09
N LEU A 22 30.42 -1.42 2.09
CA LEU A 22 29.88 -0.92 3.35
C LEU A 22 29.06 0.37 3.16
N VAL A 23 29.53 1.29 2.32
CA VAL A 23 28.78 2.51 1.97
C VAL A 23 27.48 2.15 1.23
N ALA A 24 27.53 1.22 0.26
CA ALA A 24 26.35 0.79 -0.48
C ALA A 24 25.29 0.17 0.44
N VAL A 25 25.69 -0.71 1.37
CA VAL A 25 24.79 -1.29 2.38
C VAL A 25 24.20 -0.21 3.28
N GLY A 26 25.01 0.77 3.71
CA GLY A 26 24.55 1.89 4.53
C GLY A 26 23.50 2.74 3.81
N LEU A 27 23.69 3.02 2.51
CA LEU A 27 22.73 3.77 1.70
C LEU A 27 21.40 3.00 1.56
N VAL A 28 21.44 1.70 1.26
CA VAL A 28 20.24 0.86 1.15
C VAL A 28 19.50 0.76 2.48
N ALA A 29 20.21 0.55 3.59
CA ALA A 29 19.59 0.52 4.91
C ALA A 29 18.97 1.88 5.28
N GLY A 30 19.66 2.97 4.93
CA GLY A 30 19.18 4.34 5.15
C GLY A 30 17.89 4.65 4.37
N THR A 31 17.79 4.23 3.11
CA THR A 31 16.57 4.43 2.31
C THR A 31 15.40 3.62 2.85
N ILE A 32 15.62 2.34 3.20
CA ILE A 32 14.57 1.50 3.81
C ILE A 32 14.10 2.12 5.14
N ALA A 33 15.02 2.55 6.00
CA ALA A 33 14.65 3.20 7.27
C ALA A 33 13.88 4.52 7.04
N ALA A 34 14.24 5.30 6.01
CA ALA A 34 13.49 6.49 5.65
C ALA A 34 12.07 6.15 5.15
N MET A 35 11.91 5.12 4.31
CA MET A 35 10.61 4.65 3.84
C MET A 35 9.70 4.20 5.00
N TYR A 36 10.25 3.45 5.97
CA TYR A 36 9.49 3.06 7.17
C TYR A 36 9.03 4.26 8.00
N ARG A 37 9.91 5.26 8.19
CA ARG A 37 9.53 6.49 8.93
C ARG A 37 8.51 7.33 8.18
N ALA A 38 8.54 7.29 6.86
CA ALA A 38 7.60 7.98 5.98
C ALA A 38 6.33 7.16 5.72
N GLY A 39 5.94 6.22 6.59
CA GLY A 39 4.64 5.56 6.49
C GLY A 39 4.42 4.64 5.28
N MET A 40 5.41 4.43 4.40
CA MET A 40 5.24 3.63 3.16
C MET A 40 4.81 2.17 3.39
N PHE A 41 4.97 1.65 4.61
CA PHE A 41 4.51 0.31 5.02
C PHE A 41 3.44 0.37 6.12
N ALA A 42 2.86 1.56 6.36
CA ALA A 42 1.79 1.73 7.33
C ALA A 42 0.58 0.89 6.90
N LYS A 43 -0.01 0.21 7.87
CA LYS A 43 -1.24 -0.55 7.70
C LYS A 43 -2.35 0.18 8.42
N MET A 44 -3.43 0.43 7.69
CA MET A 44 -4.64 1.00 8.25
C MET A 44 -5.32 -0.03 9.18
N PRO A 45 -5.68 0.33 10.43
CA PRO A 45 -6.43 -0.56 11.30
C PRO A 45 -7.81 -0.91 10.71
N SER A 46 -8.28 -2.15 10.85
CA SER A 46 -9.59 -2.56 10.29
C SER A 46 -10.76 -1.76 10.85
N THR A 47 -10.69 -1.28 12.09
CA THR A 47 -11.72 -0.39 12.67
C THR A 47 -11.80 0.95 11.96
N GLN A 48 -10.67 1.43 11.44
CA GLN A 48 -10.64 2.63 10.61
C GLN A 48 -11.28 2.38 9.25
N LEU A 49 -11.50 1.15 8.80
CA LEU A 49 -12.20 0.89 7.54
C LEU A 49 -13.71 1.18 7.66
N TYR A 50 -14.26 1.14 8.87
CA TYR A 50 -15.68 1.27 9.12
C TYR A 50 -16.19 2.69 8.83
N GLY A 51 -17.38 2.78 8.26
CA GLY A 51 -18.01 4.04 7.86
C GLY A 51 -18.58 3.99 6.45
N ASN A 52 -19.10 5.13 6.01
CA ASN A 52 -19.68 5.31 4.69
C ASN A 52 -18.63 5.82 3.72
N TRP A 53 -18.35 5.07 2.66
CA TRP A 53 -17.41 5.41 1.60
C TRP A 53 -18.17 5.90 0.39
N VAL A 54 -17.77 7.05 -0.11
CA VAL A 54 -18.50 7.78 -1.16
C VAL A 54 -17.54 8.13 -2.28
N GLU A 55 -17.94 7.81 -3.51
CA GLU A 55 -17.13 8.00 -4.70
C GLU A 55 -16.79 9.46 -4.97
N LEU A 56 -15.57 9.76 -5.40
CA LEU A 56 -15.11 11.11 -5.72
C LEU A 56 -15.15 11.37 -7.23
N GLY A 57 -15.24 12.66 -7.59
CA GLY A 57 -15.10 13.10 -8.98
C GLY A 57 -16.33 12.89 -9.87
N VAL A 58 -17.48 12.53 -9.29
CA VAL A 58 -18.75 12.36 -10.00
C VAL A 58 -19.87 13.18 -9.33
N PRO A 59 -20.91 13.60 -10.09
CA PRO A 59 -22.08 14.26 -9.52
C PRO A 59 -22.79 13.38 -8.48
N SER A 60 -23.36 14.00 -7.44
CA SER A 60 -23.99 13.29 -6.32
C SER A 60 -25.10 12.32 -6.71
N TYR A 61 -25.82 12.58 -7.81
CA TYR A 61 -26.89 11.70 -8.29
C TYR A 61 -26.38 10.43 -9.02
N ALA A 62 -25.10 10.38 -9.36
CA ALA A 62 -24.45 9.26 -10.07
C ALA A 62 -23.35 8.61 -9.22
N GLN A 63 -23.19 9.05 -7.98
CA GLN A 63 -22.11 8.67 -7.09
C GLN A 63 -22.35 7.29 -6.47
N ASP A 64 -21.38 6.40 -6.57
CA ASP A 64 -21.43 5.12 -5.87
C ASP A 64 -21.09 5.31 -4.37
N SER A 65 -21.69 4.47 -3.52
CA SER A 65 -21.40 4.46 -2.09
C SER A 65 -21.63 3.10 -1.46
N PHE A 66 -20.82 2.80 -0.45
CA PHE A 66 -20.96 1.60 0.36
C PHE A 66 -20.57 1.88 1.80
N THR A 67 -21.24 1.21 2.73
CA THR A 67 -20.90 1.27 4.16
C THR A 67 -20.21 -0.01 4.58
N ILE A 68 -19.14 0.13 5.36
CA ILE A 68 -18.46 -1.00 5.99
C ILE A 68 -18.72 -0.96 7.49
N SER A 69 -19.08 -2.10 8.06
CA SER A 69 -19.20 -2.28 9.50
C SER A 69 -18.64 -3.63 9.95
N SER A 70 -18.71 -3.90 11.25
CA SER A 70 -18.38 -5.21 11.81
C SER A 70 -19.30 -6.33 11.32
N ALA A 71 -20.52 -6.01 10.87
CA ALA A 71 -21.47 -7.00 10.37
C ALA A 71 -21.27 -7.34 8.88
N GLY A 72 -20.59 -6.47 8.13
CA GLY A 72 -20.38 -6.66 6.70
C GLY A 72 -20.39 -5.37 5.89
N ILE A 73 -20.65 -5.53 4.60
CA ILE A 73 -20.66 -4.46 3.60
C ILE A 73 -22.09 -4.21 3.16
N TYR A 74 -22.45 -2.94 3.11
CA TYR A 74 -23.77 -2.47 2.75
C TYR A 74 -23.69 -1.57 1.52
N THR A 75 -24.67 -1.67 0.63
CA THR A 75 -24.89 -0.71 -0.46
C THR A 75 -26.35 -0.30 -0.44
N HIS A 76 -26.64 1.00 -0.57
CA HIS A 76 -28.01 1.51 -0.54
C HIS A 76 -28.80 1.02 0.70
N GLY A 77 -28.13 0.93 1.86
CA GLY A 77 -28.71 0.46 3.13
C GLY A 77 -28.95 -1.05 3.24
N ARG A 78 -28.60 -1.86 2.23
CA ARG A 78 -28.77 -3.32 2.24
C ARG A 78 -27.44 -4.02 2.46
N LEU A 79 -27.41 -4.99 3.37
CA LEU A 79 -26.26 -5.87 3.58
C LEU A 79 -26.07 -6.75 2.34
N ILE A 80 -24.96 -6.56 1.63
CA ILE A 80 -24.64 -7.31 0.40
C ILE A 80 -23.61 -8.41 0.61
N ASN A 81 -22.78 -8.29 1.66
CA ASN A 81 -21.79 -9.30 1.99
C ASN A 81 -21.43 -9.28 3.48
N THR A 82 -21.39 -10.43 4.12
CA THR A 82 -20.96 -10.63 5.52
C THR A 82 -19.50 -11.08 5.66
N GLN A 83 -18.85 -11.42 4.55
CA GLN A 83 -17.50 -11.95 4.44
C GLN A 83 -16.67 -11.05 3.54
N TYR A 84 -15.83 -10.22 4.16
CA TYR A 84 -14.82 -9.41 3.48
C TYR A 84 -13.47 -9.61 4.13
N GLU A 85 -12.41 -9.36 3.36
CA GLU A 85 -11.04 -9.44 3.81
C GLU A 85 -10.41 -8.05 3.76
N PHE A 86 -9.65 -7.70 4.81
CA PHE A 86 -8.86 -6.48 4.85
C PHE A 86 -7.52 -6.74 5.53
N ASP A 87 -6.43 -6.46 4.83
CA ASP A 87 -5.05 -6.72 5.31
C ASP A 87 -4.32 -5.46 5.82
N GLY A 88 -5.04 -4.34 5.88
CA GLY A 88 -4.53 -3.00 6.21
C GLY A 88 -4.19 -2.13 4.99
N THR A 89 -4.24 -2.68 3.78
CA THR A 89 -3.94 -1.96 2.54
C THR A 89 -4.94 -2.29 1.43
N ILE A 90 -5.43 -3.52 1.37
CA ILE A 90 -6.38 -4.00 0.37
C ILE A 90 -7.63 -4.52 1.06
N LEU A 91 -8.79 -4.00 0.63
CA LEU A 91 -10.11 -4.54 0.93
C LEU A 91 -10.58 -5.39 -0.25
N ARG A 92 -11.13 -6.58 0.04
CA ARG A 92 -11.68 -7.49 -0.95
C ARG A 92 -13.01 -8.08 -0.48
N TYR A 93 -13.98 -8.15 -1.38
CA TYR A 93 -15.25 -8.83 -1.15
C TYR A 93 -15.93 -9.21 -2.47
N MET A 94 -16.93 -10.11 -2.37
CA MET A 94 -17.78 -10.49 -3.49
C MET A 94 -19.14 -9.80 -3.41
N HIS A 95 -19.71 -9.43 -4.55
CA HIS A 95 -21.13 -9.08 -4.65
C HIS A 95 -21.72 -9.83 -5.85
N GLY A 96 -22.54 -10.84 -5.56
CA GLY A 96 -22.84 -11.88 -6.55
C GLY A 96 -21.55 -12.56 -7.02
N ASP A 97 -21.37 -12.67 -8.33
CA ASP A 97 -20.18 -13.25 -8.96
C ASP A 97 -19.06 -12.22 -9.24
N THR A 98 -19.25 -10.96 -8.82
CA THR A 98 -18.28 -9.89 -9.07
C THR A 98 -17.38 -9.67 -7.86
N GLU A 99 -16.07 -9.74 -8.08
CA GLU A 99 -15.07 -9.39 -7.09
C GLU A 99 -14.84 -7.87 -7.08
N TYR A 100 -14.95 -7.29 -5.90
CA TYR A 100 -14.61 -5.90 -5.62
C TYR A 100 -13.31 -5.83 -4.85
N VAL A 101 -12.40 -4.97 -5.31
CA VAL A 101 -11.07 -4.77 -4.70
C VAL A 101 -10.82 -3.29 -4.59
N TYR A 102 -10.49 -2.85 -3.38
CA TYR A 102 -10.11 -1.47 -3.09
C TYR A 102 -8.75 -1.42 -2.43
N GLN A 103 -7.94 -0.44 -2.81
CA GLN A 103 -6.63 -0.18 -2.25
C GLN A 103 -6.67 1.12 -1.46
N VAL A 104 -6.10 1.14 -0.26
CA VAL A 104 -5.87 2.37 0.50
C VAL A 104 -4.88 3.24 -0.27
N GLU A 105 -5.27 4.47 -0.61
CA GLU A 105 -4.53 5.36 -1.52
C GLU A 105 -3.60 6.34 -0.78
N ASP A 106 -3.89 6.67 0.48
CA ASP A 106 -3.12 7.59 1.31
C ASP A 106 -2.63 6.94 2.62
N GLU A 107 -1.60 7.56 3.22
CA GLU A 107 -1.01 7.09 4.49
C GLU A 107 -1.99 7.20 5.65
N ASP A 108 -2.91 8.17 5.56
CA ASP A 108 -3.91 8.46 6.58
C ASP A 108 -5.11 7.51 6.53
N GLY A 109 -5.26 6.69 5.49
CA GLY A 109 -6.40 5.78 5.32
C GLY A 109 -7.74 6.49 5.13
N GLU A 110 -7.72 7.67 4.50
CA GLU A 110 -8.89 8.50 4.20
C GLU A 110 -9.47 8.23 2.81
N GLN A 111 -8.69 7.62 1.92
CA GLN A 111 -9.11 7.30 0.56
C GLN A 111 -8.91 5.85 0.16
N LEU A 112 -9.89 5.33 -0.57
CA LEU A 112 -9.87 4.01 -1.18
C LEU A 112 -9.94 4.14 -2.70
N LEU A 113 -9.05 3.48 -3.40
CA LEU A 113 -9.03 3.37 -4.85
C LEU A 113 -9.60 2.02 -5.29
N ARG A 114 -10.66 2.02 -6.10
CA ARG A 114 -11.22 0.81 -6.71
C ARG A 114 -10.29 0.27 -7.79
N ILE A 115 -9.79 -0.95 -7.57
CA ILE A 115 -8.95 -1.72 -8.50
C ILE A 115 -9.79 -2.71 -9.30
N LYS A 116 -10.84 -3.27 -8.70
CA LYS A 116 -11.81 -4.14 -9.37
C LYS A 116 -13.26 -3.75 -9.05
N PRO A 117 -14.18 -3.89 -10.02
CA PRO A 117 -13.95 -4.37 -11.40
C PRO A 117 -13.18 -3.36 -12.27
N ALA A 118 -12.31 -3.85 -13.17
CA ALA A 118 -11.25 -3.06 -13.81
C ALA A 118 -11.72 -2.06 -14.89
N HIS A 119 -12.99 -2.10 -15.29
CA HIS A 119 -13.53 -1.19 -16.30
C HIS A 119 -13.82 0.22 -15.75
N TYR A 120 -13.72 0.41 -14.44
CA TYR A 120 -13.94 1.70 -13.79
C TYR A 120 -13.02 1.88 -12.58
N LYS A 121 -12.10 2.85 -12.68
CA LYS A 121 -11.15 3.22 -11.64
C LYS A 121 -11.65 4.48 -10.94
N SER A 122 -11.98 4.37 -9.67
CA SER A 122 -12.60 5.44 -8.89
C SER A 122 -12.03 5.51 -7.48
N SER A 123 -11.83 6.72 -6.98
CA SER A 123 -11.44 6.97 -5.60
C SER A 123 -12.66 7.24 -4.74
N PHE A 124 -12.63 6.81 -3.48
CA PHE A 124 -13.70 6.94 -2.51
C PHE A 124 -13.13 7.61 -1.26
N ARG A 125 -13.93 8.46 -0.61
CA ARG A 125 -13.60 9.05 0.68
C ARG A 125 -14.65 8.71 1.71
N LYS A 126 -14.22 8.55 2.96
CA LYS A 126 -15.14 8.37 4.07
C LYS A 126 -15.88 9.67 4.41
N GLN A 127 -17.19 9.60 4.61
CA GLN A 127 -18.02 10.69 5.14
C GLN A 127 -18.19 10.63 6.66
#